data_AF-A0A4P9YW82-F1
#
_entry.id   AF-A0A4P9YW82-F1
#
_cell.length_a   1.000
_cell.length_b   1.000
_cell.length_c   1.000
_cell.angle_alpha   90.00
_cell.angle_beta   90.00
_cell.angle_gamma   90.00
#
_symmetry.space_group_name_H-M   'P 1'
#
loop_
_entity.id
_entity.type
_entity.pdbx_description
1 polymer ?
#
loop_
_entity_poly.entity_id
_entity_poly.type
_entity_poly.pdbx_seq_one_letter_code
_entity_poly.pdbx_strand_id
1 'polypeptide(L)' 'LDQIHDDLQPTNAEKLKSQPLDADLPGLGQFYCIECSRYFISTSAMDVHVKSKAHKKRLRELKDAPYTQAEAEAAVGL' A
#
# COMPACT_ATOMS: atom_id res chain seq x y z
N LEU A 1 -9.24 -1.13 -0.28
CA LEU A 1 -8.42 -0.78 -1.47
C LEU A 1 -8.38 0.72 -1.66
N ASP A 2 -9.51 1.39 -1.44
CA ASP A 2 -9.67 2.84 -1.44
C ASP A 2 -8.66 3.62 -0.56
N GLN A 3 -8.53 3.28 0.73
CA GLN A 3 -7.59 3.93 1.66
C GLN A 3 -6.11 3.81 1.23
N ILE A 4 -5.73 2.74 0.52
CA ILE A 4 -4.35 2.55 0.02
C ILE A 4 -4.10 3.44 -1.20
N HIS A 5 -5.14 3.73 -1.98
CA HIS A 5 -5.07 4.60 -3.15
C HIS A 5 -4.88 6.07 -2.75
N ASP A 6 -5.54 6.49 -1.66
CA ASP A 6 -5.31 7.80 -1.03
C ASP A 6 -3.92 7.89 -0.39
N ASP A 7 -3.45 6.83 0.24
CA ASP A 7 -2.11 6.75 0.83
C ASP A 7 -0.98 6.73 -0.21
N LEU A 8 -1.28 6.23 -1.42
CA LEU A 8 -0.36 6.25 -2.56
C LEU A 8 -0.21 7.65 -3.18
N GLN A 9 -1.09 8.61 -2.84
CA GLN A 9 -0.92 10.00 -3.27
C GLN A 9 0.42 10.52 -2.77
N PRO A 10 1.16 11.28 -3.60
CA PRO A 10 2.51 11.73 -3.26
C PRO A 10 2.56 12.50 -1.93
N THR A 11 1.50 13.24 -1.61
CA THR A 11 1.34 14.00 -0.36
C THR A 11 1.29 13.13 0.91
N ASN A 12 0.72 11.93 0.82
CA ASN A 12 0.59 11.00 1.94
C ASN A 12 1.76 10.01 1.98
N ALA A 13 2.22 9.57 0.81
CA ALA A 13 3.37 8.68 0.67
C ALA A 13 4.65 9.27 1.29
N GLU A 14 4.89 10.57 1.17
CA GLU A 14 6.05 11.23 1.80
C GLU A 14 5.95 11.27 3.33
N LYS A 15 4.74 11.46 3.87
CA LYS A 15 4.47 11.43 5.31
C LYS A 15 4.66 10.02 5.88
N LEU A 16 4.17 8.99 5.17
CA LEU A 16 4.31 7.61 5.63
C LEU A 16 5.73 7.06 5.46
N LYS A 17 6.52 7.57 4.51
CA LYS A 17 7.95 7.24 4.39
C LYS A 17 8.82 7.93 5.44
N SER A 18 8.40 9.09 5.92
CA SER A 18 9.15 9.89 6.90
C SER A 18 8.57 9.76 8.32
N GLN A 19 8.00 8.60 8.64
CA GLN A 19 7.46 8.36 9.98
C GLN A 19 8.56 8.42 11.04
N PRO A 20 8.25 8.92 12.24
CA PRO A 20 9.19 8.88 13.36
C PRO A 20 9.52 7.43 13.73
N LEU A 21 10.72 7.23 14.26
CA LEU A 21 11.15 5.92 14.74
C LEU A 21 10.24 5.49 15.90
N ASP A 22 9.43 4.47 15.65
CA ASP A 22 8.48 3.94 16.63
C ASP A 22 8.95 2.57 17.12
N ALA A 23 9.30 2.47 18.40
CA ALA A 23 9.84 1.25 19.00
C ALA A 23 8.79 0.14 19.20
N ASP A 24 7.50 0.45 19.10
CA ASP A 24 6.40 -0.52 19.17
C ASP A 24 6.23 -1.26 17.83
N LEU A 25 6.69 -0.65 16.72
CA LEU A 25 6.55 -1.18 15.37
C LEU A 25 7.78 -1.99 14.92
N PRO A 26 7.57 -3.06 14.15
CA PRO A 26 8.69 -3.86 13.64
C PRO A 26 9.55 -3.01 12.69
N GLY A 27 10.87 -3.10 12.87
CA GLY A 27 11.81 -2.30 12.09
C GLY A 27 11.78 -0.81 12.40
N LEU A 28 11.35 -0.43 13.62
CA LEU A 28 11.23 0.95 14.08
C LEU A 28 10.25 1.80 13.24
N GLY A 29 9.27 1.17 12.60
CA GLY A 29 8.36 1.84 11.66
C GLY A 29 8.98 2.22 10.31
N GLN A 30 10.28 1.96 10.10
CA GLN A 30 11.02 2.43 8.92
C GLN A 30 10.78 1.61 7.66
N PHE A 31 10.46 0.32 7.80
CA PHE A 31 10.31 -0.59 6.66
C PHE A 31 8.84 -0.86 6.38
N TYR A 32 8.13 0.15 5.89
CA TYR A 32 6.71 0.07 5.59
C TYR A 32 6.44 -0.06 4.09
N CYS A 33 5.60 -1.02 3.69
CA CYS A 33 5.05 -1.11 2.34
C CYS A 33 3.63 -0.52 2.33
N ILE A 34 3.47 0.61 1.63
CA ILE A 34 2.20 1.32 1.45
C ILE A 34 1.15 0.43 0.77
N GLU A 35 1.53 -0.24 -0.32
CA GLU A 35 0.62 -1.03 -1.16
C GLU A 35 0.00 -2.24 -0.44
N CYS A 36 0.72 -2.76 0.55
CA CYS A 36 0.32 -3.91 1.36
C CYS A 36 -0.01 -3.53 2.80
N SER A 37 0.09 -2.25 3.16
CA SER A 37 -0.08 -1.69 4.49
C SER A 37 0.60 -2.53 5.60
N ARG A 38 1.87 -2.87 5.39
CA ARG A 38 2.60 -3.81 6.26
C ARG A 38 3.99 -3.30 6.62
N TYR A 39 4.33 -3.41 7.90
CA TYR A 39 5.67 -3.17 8.43
C TYR A 39 6.54 -4.42 8.39
N PHE A 40 7.82 -4.22 8.15
CA PHE A 40 8.84 -5.26 8.08
C PHE A 40 9.95 -4.99 9.11
N ILE A 41 10.61 -6.03 9.56
CA ILE A 41 11.69 -5.94 10.56
C ILE A 41 13.01 -5.39 10.01
N SER A 42 13.23 -5.50 8.70
CA SER A 42 14.51 -5.17 8.05
C SER A 42 14.32 -4.87 6.56
N THR A 43 15.29 -4.16 5.98
CA THR A 43 15.36 -3.89 4.53
C THR A 43 15.31 -5.17 3.70
N SER A 44 16.02 -6.23 4.09
CA SER A 44 16.04 -7.50 3.37
C SER A 44 14.67 -8.17 3.32
N ALA A 45 13.89 -8.09 4.40
CA ALA A 45 12.54 -8.64 4.44
C ALA A 45 11.59 -7.85 3.52
N MET A 46 11.75 -6.52 3.46
CA MET A 46 11.03 -5.67 2.52
C MET A 46 11.41 -6.00 1.06
N ASP A 47 12.71 -6.18 0.77
CA ASP A 47 13.17 -6.48 -0.59
C ASP A 47 12.64 -7.84 -1.12
N VAL A 48 12.60 -8.85 -0.25
CA VAL A 48 11.97 -10.14 -0.58
C VAL A 48 10.46 -9.98 -0.78
N HIS A 49 9.80 -9.15 0.04
CA HIS A 49 8.38 -8.85 -0.10
C HIS A 49 8.05 -8.22 -1.46
N VAL A 50 8.76 -7.16 -1.87
CA VAL A 50 8.48 -6.48 -3.15
C VAL A 50 8.71 -7.40 -4.36
N LYS A 51 9.63 -8.36 -4.25
CA LYS A 51 9.89 -9.36 -5.30
C LYS A 51 8.84 -10.48 -5.35
N SER A 52 8.06 -10.66 -4.29
CA SER A 52 7.10 -11.74 -4.14
C SER A 52 5.89 -11.60 -5.07
N LYS A 53 5.30 -12.74 -5.45
CA LYS A 53 4.11 -12.79 -6.33
C LYS A 53 2.89 -12.07 -5.74
N ALA A 54 2.71 -12.13 -4.42
CA ALA A 54 1.60 -11.47 -3.72
C ALA A 54 1.66 -9.95 -3.89
N HIS A 55 2.83 -9.35 -3.68
CA HIS A 55 3.04 -7.92 -3.86
C HIS A 55 2.86 -7.50 -5.33
N LYS A 56 3.42 -8.25 -6.28
CA LYS A 56 3.23 -7.99 -7.72
C LYS A 56 1.77 -8.11 -8.17
N LYS A 57 0.99 -9.00 -7.55
CA LYS A 57 -0.46 -9.11 -7.79
C LYS A 57 -1.17 -7.87 -7.25
N ARG A 58 -0.89 -7.48 -6.00
CA ARG A 58 -1.44 -6.28 -5.36
C ARG A 58 -1.16 -5.02 -6.19
N LEU A 59 0.05 -4.89 -6.71
CA LEU A 59 0.46 -3.81 -7.62
C LEU A 59 -0.36 -3.76 -8.91
N ARG A 60 -0.75 -4.91 -9.46
CA ARG A 60 -1.62 -4.95 -10.64
C ARG A 60 -3.05 -4.57 -10.28
N GLU A 61 -3.55 -5.06 -9.14
CA GLU A 61 -4.87 -4.70 -8.60
C GLU A 61 -4.97 -3.20 -8.24
N LEU A 62 -3.85 -2.58 -7.85
CA LEU A 62 -3.76 -1.13 -7.58
C LEU A 62 -3.58 -0.28 -8.86
N LYS A 63 -3.10 -0.88 -9.95
CA LYS A 63 -2.94 -0.21 -11.26
C LYS A 63 -4.20 -0.28 -12.11
N ASP A 64 -4.94 -1.38 -11.98
CA ASP A 64 -6.31 -1.46 -12.48
C ASP A 64 -7.12 -0.40 -11.73
N ALA A 65 -7.95 0.37 -12.45
CA ALA A 65 -8.68 1.49 -11.86
C ALA A 65 -9.39 1.01 -10.57
N PRO A 66 -9.30 1.77 -9.46
CA PRO A 66 -9.98 1.37 -8.24
C PRO A 66 -11.45 1.20 -8.59
N TYR A 67 -12.03 0.03 -8.27
CA TYR A 67 -13.46 -0.23 -8.47
C TYR A 67 -14.24 0.89 -7.78
N THR A 68 -14.67 1.87 -8.57
CA THR A 68 -15.40 3.01 -8.05
C THR A 68 -16.85 2.60 -7.85
N GLN A 69 -17.48 3.07 -6.78
CA GLN A 69 -18.91 2.85 -6.55
C GLN A 69 -19.74 3.24 -7.79
N ALA A 70 -19.30 4.26 -8.52
CA ALA A 70 -19.89 4.71 -9.79
C ALA A 70 -19.86 3.64 -10.90
N GLU A 71 -18.82 2.81 -11.00
CA GLU A 71 -18.79 1.67 -11.93
C GLU A 71 -19.72 0.53 -11.50
N ALA A 72 -19.92 0.35 -10.18
CA ALA A 72 -20.90 -0.59 -9.65
C ALA A 72 -22.34 -0.15 -9.97
N GLU A 73 -22.64 1.14 -9.81
CA GLU A 73 -23.95 1.73 -10.12
C GLU A 73 -24.22 1.72 -11.62
N ALA A 74 -23.22 2.03 -12.45
CA ALA A 74 -23.32 1.93 -13.91
C ALA A 74 -23.55 0.50 -14.41
N ALA A 75 -22.99 -0.52 -13.75
CA ALA A 75 -23.20 -1.93 -14.09
C ALA A 75 -24.61 -2.44 -13.72
N VAL A 76 -25.28 -1.78 -12.77
CA VAL A 76 -26.67 -2.09 -12.37
C VAL A 76 -27.68 -1.11 -13.01
N GLY A 77 -27.19 -0.10 -13.74
CA GLY A 77 -28.01 0.84 -14.52
C GLY A 77 -28.69 1.92 -13.68
N LEU A 78 -28.03 2.41 -12.62
CA LEU A 78 -28.42 3.61 -11.89
C LEU A 78 -27.57 4.82 -12.31
#